data_AF-A0A954A6F2-F1
#
_entry.id   AF-A0A954A6F2-F1
#
_cell.length_a   1.000
_cell.length_b   1.000
_cell.length_c   1.000
_cell.angle_alpha   90.00
_cell.angle_beta   90.00
_cell.angle_gamma   90.00
#
_symmetry.space_group_name_H-M   'P 1'
#
loop_
_entity.id
_entity.type
_entity.pdbx_description
1 polymer ?
#
loop_
_entity_poly.entity_id
_entity_poly.type
_entity_poly.pdbx_seq_one_letter_code
_entity_poly.pdbx_strand_id
1 'polypeptide(L)' 'MTNLRRRAVRIALIVGLASTSVGCQTTEFFERGRLVDPIMALDEDATENHFQQKCFYSREGSIGGIGVSAGGGCGCY' A
#
# COMPACT_ATOMS: atom_id res chain seq x y z
N MET A 1 31.20 -33.09 -21.26
CA MET A 1 29.93 -32.45 -21.69
C MET A 1 28.85 -32.39 -20.60
N THR A 2 28.90 -33.21 -19.54
CA THR A 2 27.91 -33.23 -18.43
C THR A 2 27.91 -31.98 -17.54
N ASN A 3 29.09 -31.36 -17.33
CA ASN A 3 29.25 -30.16 -16.51
C ASN A 3 28.63 -28.90 -17.13
N LEU A 4 28.59 -28.81 -18.45
CA LEU A 4 28.01 -27.68 -19.17
C LEU A 4 26.47 -27.68 -19.03
N ARG A 5 25.85 -28.85 -19.12
CA ARG A 5 24.41 -29.04 -18.90
C ARG A 5 24.01 -28.74 -17.45
N ARG A 6 24.83 -29.14 -16.47
CA ARG A 6 24.62 -28.82 -15.04
C ARG A 6 24.74 -27.31 -14.75
N ARG A 7 25.67 -26.61 -15.41
CA ARG A 7 25.80 -25.15 -15.30
C ARG A 7 24.60 -24.42 -15.91
N ALA A 8 24.14 -24.86 -17.09
CA ALA A 8 22.96 -24.28 -17.74
C ALA A 8 21.69 -24.41 -16.87
N VAL A 9 21.47 -25.57 -16.25
CA VAL A 9 20.33 -25.79 -15.33
C VAL A 9 20.42 -24.91 -14.08
N ARG A 10 21.61 -24.74 -13.51
CA ARG A 10 21.83 -23.85 -12.36
C ARG A 10 21.56 -22.38 -12.72
N ILE A 11 22.01 -21.93 -13.88
CA ILE A 11 21.77 -20.57 -14.37
C ILE A 11 20.26 -20.35 -14.60
N ALA A 12 19.57 -21.32 -15.22
CA ALA A 12 18.12 -21.23 -15.43
C ALA A 12 17.35 -21.15 -14.10
N LEU A 13 17.76 -21.91 -13.07
CA LEU A 13 17.15 -21.83 -11.73
C LEU A 13 17.38 -20.48 -11.06
N ILE A 14 18.60 -19.92 -11.15
CA ILE A 14 18.92 -18.61 -10.55
C ILE A 14 18.12 -17.50 -11.24
N VAL A 15 18.04 -17.52 -12.57
CA VAL A 15 17.26 -16.54 -13.34
C VAL A 15 15.76 -16.66 -13.05
N GLY A 16 15.23 -17.88 -12.96
CA GLY A 16 13.83 -18.11 -12.60
C GLY A 16 13.48 -17.70 -11.18
N LEU A 17 14.42 -17.77 -10.24
CA LEU A 17 14.22 -17.30 -8.87
C LEU A 17 14.34 -15.77 -8.77
N ALA A 18 15.16 -15.15 -9.60
CA ALA A 18 15.34 -13.70 -9.61
C ALA A 18 14.17 -12.94 -10.27
N SER A 19 13.41 -13.57 -11.17
CA SER A 19 12.28 -12.91 -11.85
C SER A 19 11.05 -12.71 -10.94
N THR A 20 10.93 -13.45 -9.84
CA THR A 20 9.79 -13.33 -8.92
C THR A 20 9.85 -12.09 -8.03
N SER A 21 11.00 -11.43 -7.90
CA SER A 21 11.16 -10.25 -7.05
C SER A 21 10.78 -8.92 -7.73
N VAL A 22 10.52 -8.92 -9.04
CA VAL A 22 10.22 -7.70 -9.82
C VAL A 22 8.85 -7.08 -9.47
N GLY A 23 7.96 -7.82 -8.80
CA GLY A 23 6.63 -7.33 -8.42
C GLY A 23 6.59 -6.43 -7.18
N CYS A 24 7.68 -6.30 -6.43
CA CYS A 24 7.71 -5.47 -5.23
C CYS A 24 8.05 -4.01 -5.60
N GLN A 25 7.09 -3.31 -6.21
CA GLN A 25 7.26 -1.90 -6.59
C GLN A 25 6.49 -1.00 -5.62
N THR A 26 7.20 -0.03 -5.04
CA THR A 26 6.61 1.02 -4.22
C THR A 26 6.00 2.08 -5.13
N THR A 27 4.70 2.34 -5.00
CA THR A 27 4.02 3.46 -5.65
C THR A 27 4.07 4.70 -4.75
N GLU A 28 4.05 5.87 -5.39
CA GLU A 28 3.97 7.14 -4.70
C GLU A 28 2.66 7.23 -3.91
N PHE A 29 2.65 7.97 -2.80
CA PHE A 29 1.50 8.01 -1.90
C PHE A 29 0.22 8.52 -2.60
N PHE A 30 0.32 9.47 -3.51
CA PHE A 30 -0.82 10.06 -4.21
C PHE A 30 -1.41 9.14 -5.28
N GLU A 31 -0.63 8.17 -5.79
CA GLU A 31 -1.10 7.20 -6.80
C GLU A 31 -2.15 6.26 -6.23
N ARG A 32 -2.20 6.12 -4.90
CA ARG A 32 -3.19 5.32 -4.18
C ARG A 32 -4.49 6.08 -3.87
N GLY A 33 -4.64 7.33 -4.33
CA GLY A 33 -5.80 8.19 -4.03
C GLY A 33 -7.17 7.57 -4.29
N ARG A 34 -7.31 6.76 -5.35
CA ARG A 34 -8.58 6.06 -5.66
C ARG A 34 -8.94 4.98 -4.65
N LEU A 35 -7.97 4.35 -3.99
CA LEU A 35 -8.19 3.34 -2.96
C LEU A 35 -8.63 3.94 -1.62
N VAL A 36 -8.57 5.27 -1.52
CA VAL A 36 -8.86 6.07 -0.33
C VAL A 36 -10.20 6.78 -0.43
N ASP A 37 -10.94 6.57 -1.52
CA ASP A 37 -12.30 7.09 -1.65
C ASP A 37 -13.19 6.56 -0.50
N PRO A 38 -13.88 7.43 0.27
CA PRO A 38 -14.75 7.01 1.36
C PRO A 38 -15.82 5.98 0.95
N ILE A 39 -16.22 5.93 -0.32
CA ILE A 39 -17.16 4.91 -0.81
C ILE A 39 -16.58 3.48 -0.77
N MET A 40 -15.26 3.37 -0.77
CA MET A 40 -14.54 2.10 -0.68
C MET A 40 -14.20 1.73 0.78
N ALA A 41 -14.59 2.57 1.75
CA ALA A 41 -14.38 2.29 3.16
C ALA A 41 -15.20 1.08 3.62
N LEU A 42 -14.59 0.25 4.47
CA LEU A 42 -15.24 -0.88 5.11
C LEU A 42 -15.97 -0.41 6.37
N ASP A 43 -16.92 0.52 6.20
CA ASP A 43 -17.70 1.14 7.26
C ASP A 43 -19.19 1.15 6.89
N GLU A 44 -20.05 1.19 7.89
CA GLU A 44 -21.50 1.31 7.72
C GLU A 44 -21.88 2.72 7.24
N ASP A 45 -21.24 3.75 7.79
CA ASP A 45 -21.37 5.15 7.33
C ASP A 45 -20.03 5.88 7.46
N ALA A 46 -19.30 5.96 6.35
CA ALA A 46 -18.01 6.65 6.29
C ALA A 46 -18.11 8.16 6.63
N THR A 47 -19.27 8.79 6.42
CA THR A 47 -19.48 10.23 6.68
C THR A 47 -19.58 10.50 8.18
N GLU A 48 -20.39 9.71 8.88
CA GLU A 48 -20.54 9.81 10.33
C GLU A 48 -19.21 9.50 11.03
N ASN A 49 -18.51 8.44 10.59
CA ASN A 49 -17.22 8.11 11.17
C ASN A 49 -16.20 9.24 10.93
N HIS A 50 -16.16 9.83 9.73
CA HIS A 50 -15.30 10.99 9.45
C HIS A 50 -15.58 12.15 10.40
N PHE A 51 -16.86 12.49 10.61
CA PHE A 51 -17.25 13.57 11.52
C PHE A 51 -16.80 13.32 12.97
N GLN A 52 -17.09 12.13 13.51
CA GLN A 52 -16.71 11.80 14.89
C GLN A 52 -15.20 11.85 15.09
N GLN A 53 -14.43 11.34 14.13
CA GLN A 53 -12.98 11.37 14.16
C GLN A 53 -12.44 12.79 14.27
N LYS A 54 -12.98 13.74 13.49
CA LYS A 54 -12.58 15.16 13.60
C LYS A 54 -12.83 15.73 14.99
N CYS A 55 -13.95 15.38 15.60
CA CYS A 55 -14.24 15.79 16.97
C CYS A 55 -13.24 15.22 17.98
N PHE A 56 -12.89 13.94 17.86
CA PHE A 56 -11.88 13.30 18.72
C PHE A 56 -10.52 13.96 18.57
N TYR A 57 -10.03 14.13 17.34
CA TYR A 57 -8.72 14.74 17.09
C TYR A 57 -8.62 16.20 17.52
N SER A 58 -9.69 16.96 17.33
CA SER A 58 -9.75 18.33 17.81
C SER A 58 -9.66 18.42 19.34
N ARG A 59 -10.23 17.45 20.05
CA ARG A 59 -10.20 17.40 21.53
C ARG A 59 -8.85 16.94 22.06
N GLU A 60 -8.22 15.98 21.39
CA GLU A 60 -6.92 15.44 21.77
C GLU A 60 -5.75 16.32 21.33
N GLY A 61 -6.00 17.29 20.44
CA GLY A 61 -4.95 18.12 19.85
C GLY A 61 -3.99 17.30 18.97
N SER A 62 -4.43 16.14 18.50
CA SER A 62 -3.63 15.24 17.68
C SER A 62 -3.67 15.68 16.22
N ILE A 63 -2.54 15.44 15.55
CA ILE A 63 -2.33 15.78 14.14
C ILE A 63 -2.29 14.46 13.37
N GLY A 64 -3.17 14.34 12.38
CA GLY A 64 -3.33 13.11 11.59
C GLY A 64 -4.67 12.42 11.88
N GLY A 65 -5.49 12.27 10.85
CA GLY A 65 -6.78 11.57 10.91
C GLY A 65 -6.66 10.03 10.90
N ILE A 66 -7.76 9.29 11.13
CA ILE A 66 -7.81 7.82 10.86
C ILE A 66 -7.92 7.58 9.35
N GLY A 67 -7.93 8.66 8.56
CA GLY A 67 -7.92 8.68 7.10
C GLY A 67 -6.65 8.06 6.55
N VAL A 68 -6.73 6.74 6.32
CA VAL A 68 -5.98 5.96 5.34
C VAL A 68 -4.59 6.50 5.01
N SER A 69 -3.65 6.18 5.89
CA SER A 69 -2.20 6.28 5.68
C SER A 69 -1.69 5.65 4.38
N ALA A 70 -2.55 4.91 3.67
CA ALA A 70 -2.26 4.23 2.42
C ALA A 70 -2.46 5.09 1.15
N GLY A 71 -2.82 6.38 1.24
CA GLY A 71 -2.54 7.31 0.16
C GLY A 71 -3.73 8.09 -0.40
N GLY A 72 -3.80 9.37 -0.05
CA GLY A 72 -4.78 10.31 -0.59
C GLY A 72 -4.55 11.75 -0.19
N GLY A 73 -3.30 12.13 0.12
CA GLY A 73 -2.84 13.51 0.34
C GLY A 73 -2.30 13.81 1.75
N CYS A 74 -2.27 15.07 2.19
CA CYS A 74 -1.40 15.55 3.28
C CYS A 74 -1.76 15.09 4.71
N GLY A 75 -2.68 14.15 4.89
CA GLY A 75 -3.02 13.56 6.19
C GLY A 75 -3.87 14.46 7.10
N CYS A 76 -4.38 15.59 6.59
CA CYS A 76 -5.18 16.54 7.36
C CYS A 76 -6.72 16.29 7.30
N TYR A 77 -7.17 15.28 6.54
CA TYR A 77 -8.60 14.97 6.39
C TYR A 77 -9.16 14.36 7.65
#